data_AF-A0A8T4HQY9-F1
#
_entry.id   AF-A0A8T4HQY9-F1
#
_cell.length_a   1.000
_cell.length_b   1.000
_cell.length_c   1.000
_cell.angle_alpha   90.00
_cell.angle_beta   90.00
_cell.angle_gamma   90.00
#
_symmetry.space_group_name_H-M   'P 1'
#
loop_
_entity.id
_entity.type
_entity.pdbx_description
1 polymer ?
#
loop_
_entity_poly.entity_id
_entity_poly.type
_entity_poly.pdbx_seq_one_letter_code
_entity_poly.pdbx_strand_id
1 'polypeptide(L)'
;MLFCSPTRPGSCADITHARQSGLVKLLADGPAVEILADAGYQGLGAQTSGRVVTPLHRKFKKNTPDWYEEVYERQRKAQSSRRIRVEHGIAHLKNRRAPARHLGRREHTSQTIQAVAGLLSHQQTADLTSPRQT
;
A
#
# COMPACT_ATOMS: atom_id res chain seq x y z
N MET A 1 0.84 5.51 -11.06
CA MET A 1 -0.40 6.09 -10.53
C MET A 1 -0.45 5.84 -9.03
N LEU A 2 -0.65 6.89 -8.25
CA LEU A 2 -0.70 6.91 -6.79
C LEU A 2 -2.06 7.45 -6.34
N PHE A 3 -2.70 6.77 -5.41
CA PHE A 3 -3.97 7.19 -4.83
C PHE A 3 -3.85 7.30 -3.31
N CYS A 4 -4.41 8.35 -2.73
CA CYS A 4 -4.50 8.54 -1.29
C CYS A 4 -5.98 8.60 -0.88
N SER A 5 -6.38 7.69 0.01
CA SER A 5 -7.73 7.71 0.59
C SER A 5 -7.99 9.01 1.38
N PRO A 6 -9.26 9.36 1.65
CA PRO A 6 -9.59 10.38 2.63
C PRO A 6 -8.88 10.14 3.96
N THR A 7 -8.44 11.21 4.61
CA THR A 7 -7.77 11.11 5.91
C THR A 7 -8.78 10.84 7.02
N ARG A 8 -8.41 9.98 7.97
CA ARG A 8 -9.15 9.74 9.22
C ARG A 8 -8.34 10.20 10.42
N PRO A 9 -8.98 10.48 11.57
CA PRO A 9 -8.28 10.63 12.84
C PRO A 9 -7.37 9.41 13.12
N GLY A 10 -6.16 9.65 13.61
CA GLY A 10 -5.08 8.65 13.70
C GLY A 10 -5.28 7.47 14.68
N SER A 11 -6.43 7.38 15.33
CA SER A 11 -6.77 6.25 16.21
C SER A 11 -7.35 5.04 15.46
N CYS A 12 -7.60 5.15 14.15
CA CYS A 12 -8.13 4.07 13.34
C CYS A 12 -7.02 3.22 12.72
N ALA A 13 -7.04 1.91 12.93
CA ALA A 13 -6.14 0.99 12.22
C ALA A 13 -6.40 1.02 10.70
N ASP A 14 -5.34 0.92 9.90
CA ASP A 14 -5.42 1.04 8.44
C ASP A 14 -6.38 0.04 7.78
N ILE A 15 -6.38 -1.21 8.27
CA ILE A 15 -7.31 -2.26 7.78
C ILE A 15 -8.77 -1.94 8.10
N THR A 16 -9.03 -1.33 9.26
CA THR A 16 -10.38 -0.89 9.65
C THR A 16 -10.84 0.22 8.73
N HIS A 17 -9.96 1.18 8.45
CA HIS A 17 -10.28 2.24 7.50
C HIS A 17 -10.54 1.70 6.09
N ALA A 18 -9.73 0.75 5.59
CA ALA A 18 -9.94 0.12 4.30
C ALA A 18 -11.29 -0.60 4.18
N ARG A 19 -11.76 -1.25 5.26
CA ARG A 19 -13.09 -1.88 5.31
C ARG A 19 -14.21 -0.84 5.28
N GLN A 20 -14.04 0.27 6.00
CA GLN A 20 -15.06 1.32 6.11
C GLN A 20 -15.13 2.26 4.91
N SER A 21 -14.06 2.38 4.13
CA SER A 21 -13.97 3.32 2.99
C SER A 21 -14.65 2.81 1.72
N GLY A 22 -15.21 1.60 1.73
CA GLY A 22 -15.74 0.95 0.53
C GLY A 22 -14.66 0.37 -0.40
N LEU A 23 -13.37 0.52 -0.04
CA LEU A 23 -12.24 0.00 -0.82
C LEU A 23 -12.38 -1.52 -1.02
N VAL A 24 -12.67 -2.29 0.03
CA VAL A 24 -12.80 -3.75 -0.08
C VAL A 24 -13.85 -4.16 -1.12
N LYS A 25 -14.99 -3.47 -1.15
CA LYS A 25 -16.04 -3.70 -2.16
C LYS A 25 -15.56 -3.35 -3.56
N LEU A 26 -14.92 -2.19 -3.72
CA LEU A 26 -14.33 -1.79 -5.00
C LEU A 26 -13.31 -2.81 -5.52
N LEU A 27 -12.48 -3.37 -4.63
CA LEU A 27 -11.49 -4.38 -5.01
C LEU A 27 -12.12 -5.73 -5.37
N ALA A 28 -13.23 -6.09 -4.74
CA ALA A 28 -13.99 -7.31 -5.05
C ALA A 28 -14.75 -7.19 -6.38
N ASP A 29 -15.36 -6.04 -6.66
CA ASP A 29 -16.21 -5.80 -7.83
C ASP A 29 -15.44 -5.26 -9.05
N GLY A 30 -14.24 -4.71 -8.82
CA GLY A 30 -13.42 -4.07 -9.84
C GLY A 30 -12.74 -5.03 -10.83
N PRO A 31 -11.86 -4.53 -11.71
CA PRO A 31 -11.07 -5.35 -12.63
C PRO A 31 -10.28 -6.43 -11.88
N ALA A 32 -10.08 -7.58 -12.53
CA ALA A 32 -9.31 -8.69 -11.97
C ALA A 32 -7.81 -8.34 -11.93
N VAL A 33 -7.40 -7.62 -10.88
CA VAL A 33 -6.01 -7.25 -10.61
C VAL A 33 -5.53 -7.87 -9.30
N GLU A 34 -4.27 -8.30 -9.28
CA GLU A 34 -3.62 -8.74 -8.05
C GLU A 34 -3.08 -7.53 -7.28
N ILE A 35 -3.39 -7.44 -5.99
CA ILE A 35 -3.08 -6.30 -5.14
C ILE A 35 -2.16 -6.74 -4.02
N LEU A 36 -0.94 -6.22 -4.04
CA LEU A 36 0.05 -6.51 -3.01
C LEU A 36 -0.13 -5.56 -1.83
N ALA A 37 -0.50 -6.11 -0.67
CA ALA A 37 -0.68 -5.35 0.56
C ALA A 37 0.34 -5.77 1.63
N ASP A 38 0.52 -4.95 2.66
CA ASP A 38 1.37 -5.27 3.81
C ASP A 38 0.71 -6.25 4.80
N ALA A 39 1.44 -6.62 5.86
CA ALA A 39 0.94 -7.55 6.88
C ALA A 39 -0.23 -6.99 7.70
N GLY A 40 -0.35 -5.68 7.84
CA GLY A 40 -1.45 -5.02 8.55
C GLY A 40 -2.79 -5.20 7.87
N TYR A 41 -2.80 -5.50 6.57
CA TYR A 41 -4.01 -5.79 5.79
C TYR A 41 -4.39 -7.28 5.73
N GLN A 42 -3.74 -8.13 6.54
CA GLN A 42 -4.07 -9.56 6.61
C GLN A 42 -5.57 -9.78 6.84
N GLY A 43 -6.14 -10.71 6.07
CA GLY A 43 -7.59 -11.01 6.07
C GLY A 43 -8.37 -10.32 4.96
N LEU A 44 -7.85 -9.28 4.31
CA LEU A 44 -8.53 -8.66 3.15
C LEU A 44 -8.60 -9.59 1.93
N GLY A 45 -7.65 -10.53 1.78
CA GLY A 45 -7.69 -11.52 0.69
C GLY A 45 -8.97 -12.37 0.70
N ALA A 46 -9.43 -12.79 1.87
CA ALA A 46 -10.68 -13.55 1.99
C ALA A 46 -11.92 -12.71 1.61
N GLN A 47 -11.86 -11.39 1.81
CA GLN A 47 -12.97 -10.47 1.50
C GLN A 47 -12.97 -9.99 0.04
N THR A 48 -11.92 -10.33 -0.73
CA THR A 48 -11.69 -9.86 -2.10
C THR A 48 -11.46 -11.01 -3.07
N SER A 49 -11.99 -12.20 -2.77
CA SER A 49 -11.83 -13.42 -3.58
C SER A 49 -10.37 -13.74 -3.94
N GLY A 50 -9.45 -13.48 -3.00
CA GLY A 50 -8.01 -13.72 -3.16
C GLY A 50 -7.24 -12.64 -3.91
N ARG A 51 -7.90 -11.55 -4.37
CA ARG A 51 -7.23 -10.48 -5.13
C ARG A 51 -6.21 -9.70 -4.29
N VAL A 52 -6.49 -9.51 -2.99
CA VAL A 52 -5.53 -8.89 -2.08
C VAL A 52 -4.59 -9.95 -1.49
N VAL A 53 -3.33 -9.88 -1.90
CA VAL A 53 -2.24 -10.76 -1.47
C VAL A 53 -1.41 -10.05 -0.40
N THR A 54 -1.46 -10.59 0.81
CA THR A 54 -0.69 -10.12 1.98
C THR A 54 0.44 -11.09 2.30
N PRO A 55 1.47 -10.70 3.07
CA PRO A 55 2.48 -11.63 3.55
C PRO A 55 1.79 -12.75 4.34
N LEU A 56 2.24 -14.00 4.15
CA LEU A 56 1.69 -15.13 4.87
C LEU A 56 1.78 -14.90 6.38
N HIS A 57 0.70 -15.21 7.10
CA HIS A 57 0.73 -15.24 8.55
C HIS A 57 1.48 -16.50 9.02
N ARG A 58 2.49 -16.32 9.89
CA ARG A 58 3.27 -17.43 10.46
C ARG A 58 2.34 -18.31 11.30
N LYS A 59 2.18 -19.58 10.90
CA LYS A 59 1.27 -20.53 11.57
C LYS A 59 1.86 -21.12 12.84
N PHE A 60 3.16 -21.39 12.84
CA PHE A 60 3.87 -21.96 13.99
C PHE A 60 4.61 -20.86 14.74
N LYS A 61 4.31 -20.72 16.04
CA LYS A 61 5.06 -19.82 16.95
C LYS A 61 6.19 -20.54 17.69
N LYS A 62 6.09 -21.86 17.86
CA LYS A 62 7.05 -22.74 18.54
C LYS A 62 7.10 -24.08 17.81
N ASN A 63 8.24 -24.78 17.90
CA ASN A 63 8.46 -26.11 17.32
C ASN A 63 8.08 -26.18 15.83
N THR A 64 8.51 -25.16 15.09
CA THR A 64 8.27 -25.09 13.65
C THR A 64 9.08 -26.18 12.96
N PRO A 65 8.49 -27.00 12.08
CA PRO A 65 9.27 -27.94 11.28
C PRO A 65 10.27 -27.19 10.38
N ASP A 66 11.49 -27.72 10.23
CA ASP A 66 12.55 -27.04 9.45
C ASP A 66 12.13 -26.76 8.00
N TRP A 67 11.41 -27.69 7.38
CA TRP A 67 10.87 -27.52 6.02
C TRP A 67 9.91 -26.33 5.91
N TYR A 68 9.18 -26.01 6.99
CA TYR A 68 8.25 -24.88 7.00
C TYR A 68 9.00 -23.56 7.07
N GLU A 69 10.08 -23.48 7.86
CA GLU A 69 10.90 -22.28 7.99
C GLU A 69 11.49 -21.89 6.62
N GLU A 70 12.00 -22.86 5.86
CA GLU A 70 12.56 -22.63 4.53
C GLU A 70 11.49 -22.14 3.53
N VAL A 71 10.33 -22.80 3.49
CA VAL A 71 9.23 -22.42 2.60
C VAL A 71 8.69 -21.03 2.96
N TYR A 72 8.52 -20.74 4.25
CA TYR A 72 8.07 -19.44 4.74
C TYR A 72 9.05 -18.33 4.37
N GLU A 73 10.35 -18.53 4.58
CA GLU A 73 11.38 -17.55 4.22
C GLU A 73 11.43 -17.30 2.71
N ARG A 74 11.35 -18.36 1.89
CA ARG A 74 11.30 -18.23 0.42
C ARG A 74 10.12 -17.38 -0.03
N GLN A 75 8.92 -17.64 0.52
CA GLN A 75 7.72 -16.89 0.20
C GLN A 75 7.79 -15.43 0.71
N ARG A 76 8.27 -15.23 1.94
CA ARG A 76 8.47 -13.89 2.53
C ARG A 76 9.41 -13.05 1.68
N LYS A 77 10.54 -13.61 1.22
CA LYS A 77 11.49 -12.92 0.33
C LYS A 77 10.85 -12.59 -1.02
N ALA A 78 10.19 -13.55 -1.66
CA ALA A 78 9.51 -13.30 -2.94
C ALA A 78 8.47 -12.19 -2.83
N GLN A 79 7.67 -12.18 -1.76
CA GLN A 79 6.64 -11.17 -1.53
C GLN A 79 7.25 -9.80 -1.19
N SER A 80 8.31 -9.75 -0.38
CA SER A 80 9.07 -8.52 -0.11
C SER A 80 9.66 -7.93 -1.38
N SER A 81 10.32 -8.73 -2.23
CA SER A 81 10.90 -8.26 -3.51
C SER A 81 9.88 -7.60 -4.42
N ARG A 82 8.65 -8.13 -4.48
CA ARG A 82 7.55 -7.53 -5.26
C ARG A 82 7.06 -6.20 -4.65
N ARG A 83 7.14 -6.04 -3.33
CA ARG A 83 6.68 -4.85 -2.59
C ARG A 83 7.72 -3.73 -2.50
N ILE A 84 9.02 -3.99 -2.72
CA ILE A 84 10.09 -2.98 -2.66
C ILE A 84 9.74 -1.69 -3.43
N ARG A 85 9.22 -1.81 -4.66
CA ARG A 85 8.85 -0.62 -5.47
C ARG A 85 7.74 0.22 -4.83
N VAL A 86 6.75 -0.44 -4.23
CA VAL A 86 5.64 0.22 -3.52
C VAL A 86 6.16 0.90 -2.26
N GLU A 87 7.00 0.22 -1.49
CA GLU A 87 7.63 0.77 -0.29
C GLU A 87 8.50 1.97 -0.61
N HIS A 88 9.24 1.93 -1.72
CA HIS A 88 10.02 3.08 -2.22
C HIS A 88 9.11 4.25 -2.58
N GLY A 89 7.99 4.00 -3.26
CA GLY A 89 6.99 5.03 -3.57
C GLY A 89 6.40 5.68 -2.30
N ILE A 90 6.03 4.87 -1.29
CA ILE A 90 5.55 5.36 0.01
C ILE A 90 6.65 6.13 0.74
N ALA A 91 7.88 5.61 0.74
CA ALA A 91 9.02 6.27 1.34
C ALA A 91 9.30 7.63 0.69
N HIS A 92 9.20 7.75 -0.64
CA HIS A 92 9.31 9.05 -1.32
C HIS A 92 8.21 10.03 -0.90
N LEU A 93 6.99 9.55 -0.62
CA LEU A 93 5.93 10.40 -0.06
C LEU A 93 6.24 10.84 1.38
N LYS A 94 6.80 9.92 2.19
CA LYS A 94 7.16 10.17 3.59
C LYS A 94 8.45 10.99 3.76
N ASN A 95 9.40 10.90 2.82
CA ASN A 95 10.74 11.52 2.86
C ASN A 95 10.80 12.90 2.18
N ARG A 96 9.66 13.55 1.90
CA ARG A 96 9.69 14.96 1.48
C ARG A 96 10.05 15.85 2.68
N ARG A 97 11.36 16.11 2.81
CA ARG A 97 12.03 16.95 3.82
C ARG A 97 11.90 16.39 5.25
N ALA A 98 12.86 16.70 6.13
CA ALA A 98 12.63 16.56 7.57
C ALA A 98 11.27 17.17 7.90
N PRO A 99 10.48 16.65 8.87
CA PRO A 99 9.23 17.26 9.28
C PRO A 99 9.54 18.64 9.88
N ALA A 100 9.78 19.63 9.03
CA ALA A 100 9.46 21.00 9.32
C ALA A 100 7.98 20.93 9.68
N ARG A 101 7.64 21.39 10.88
CA ARG A 101 6.23 21.61 11.23
C ARG A 101 5.58 22.22 10.01
N HIS A 102 4.58 21.57 9.43
CA HIS A 102 3.70 22.25 8.50
C HIS A 102 3.10 23.40 9.31
N LEU A 103 3.65 24.61 9.12
CA LEU A 103 3.20 25.84 9.77
C LEU A 103 1.92 26.36 9.11
N GLY A 104 1.47 25.72 8.03
CA GLY A 104 0.18 25.96 7.43
C GLY A 104 -0.97 25.40 8.26
N ARG A 105 -2.17 25.78 7.86
CA ARG A 105 -3.44 25.39 8.48
C ARG A 105 -3.62 23.87 8.42
N ARG A 106 -3.62 23.21 9.59
CA ARG A 106 -3.71 21.74 9.71
C ARG A 106 -4.95 21.18 9.03
N GLU A 107 -6.04 21.94 8.99
CA GLU A 107 -7.30 21.62 8.32
C GLU A 107 -7.13 21.32 6.81
N HIS A 108 -6.11 21.85 6.15
CA HIS A 108 -5.88 21.64 4.72
C HIS A 108 -4.83 20.57 4.41
N THR A 109 -4.23 19.95 5.44
CA THR A 109 -3.17 18.95 5.27
C THR A 109 -3.64 17.78 4.40
N SER A 110 -4.85 17.31 4.65
CA SER A 110 -5.46 16.19 3.94
C SER A 110 -5.67 16.48 2.45
N GLN A 111 -6.21 17.66 2.13
CA GLN A 111 -6.40 18.12 0.76
C GLN A 111 -5.07 18.28 0.04
N THR A 112 -4.05 18.80 0.75
CA THR A 112 -2.69 18.95 0.22
C THR A 112 -2.07 17.60 -0.14
N ILE A 113 -2.21 16.59 0.74
CA ILE A 113 -1.70 15.23 0.47
C ILE A 113 -2.38 14.62 -0.77
N GLN A 114 -3.71 14.76 -0.88
CA GLN A 114 -4.46 14.26 -2.03
C GLN A 114 -4.08 14.97 -3.34
N ALA A 115 -3.94 16.29 -3.32
CA ALA A 115 -3.52 17.08 -4.48
C ALA A 115 -2.11 16.70 -4.95
N VAL A 116 -1.18 16.48 -4.01
CA VAL A 116 0.17 16.00 -4.31
C VAL A 116 0.15 14.61 -4.94
N ALA A 117 -0.68 13.69 -4.43
CA ALA A 117 -0.81 12.34 -5.00
C ALA A 117 -1.39 12.37 -6.42
N GLY A 118 -2.37 13.23 -6.68
CA GLY A 118 -2.90 13.48 -8.02
C GLY A 118 -1.83 14.03 -8.96
N LEU A 119 -1.12 15.08 -8.55
CA LEU A 119 -0.03 15.68 -9.35
C LEU A 119 1.06 14.66 -9.70
N LEU A 120 1.51 13.84 -8.74
CA LEU A 120 2.52 12.81 -8.99
C LEU A 120 2.02 11.73 -9.95
N SER A 121 0.75 11.38 -9.87
CA SER A 121 0.13 10.43 -10.81
C SER A 121 0.12 10.98 -12.23
N HIS A 122 -0.21 12.27 -12.39
CA HIS A 122 -0.18 12.97 -13.67
C HIS A 122 1.25 13.06 -14.24
N GLN A 123 2.24 13.40 -13.42
CA GLN A 123 3.64 13.43 -13.84
C GLN A 123 4.13 12.06 -14.30
N GLN A 124 3.87 11.00 -13.52
CA GLN A 124 4.23 9.63 -13.91
C GLN A 124 3.58 9.19 -15.23
N THR A 125 2.33 9.57 -15.46
CA THR A 125 1.63 9.23 -16.72
C THR A 125 2.19 10.02 -17.89
N ALA A 126 2.54 11.30 -17.71
CA ALA A 126 3.18 12.12 -18.74
C ALA A 126 4.61 11.65 -19.09
N ASP A 127 5.38 11.19 -18.11
CA ASP A 127 6.71 10.61 -18.34
C ASP A 127 6.63 9.29 -19.11
N LEU A 128 5.61 8.47 -18.84
CA LEU A 128 5.39 7.20 -19.54
C LEU A 128 4.91 7.39 -20.99
N THR A 129 4.22 8.48 -21.29
CA THR A 129 3.71 8.80 -22.65
C THR A 129 4.63 9.72 -23.44
N SER A 130 5.70 10.26 -22.83
CA SER A 130 6.68 11.06 -23.56
C SER A 130 7.47 10.19 -24.54
N PRO A 131 7.53 10.57 -25.84
CA PRO A 131 8.40 9.89 -26.78
C PRO A 131 9.83 10.08 -26.29
N ARG A 132 10.51 8.97 -26.00
CA ARG A 132 11.89 8.95 -25.57
C ARG A 132 12.73 9.54 -26.70
N GLN A 133 13.08 10.82 -26.61
CA GLN A 133 13.97 11.45 -27.57
C GLN A 133 15.35 10.79 -27.43
N THR A 134 15.73 10.04 -28.46
CA THR A 134 17.05 9.43 -28.66
C THR A 134 18.02 10.44 -29.23
#